data_AF-A0A7C7KR38-F1
#
_entry.id   AF-A0A7C7KR38-F1
#
_cell.length_a   1.000
_cell.length_b   1.000
_cell.length_c   1.000
_cell.angle_alpha   90.00
_cell.angle_beta   90.00
_cell.angle_gamma   90.00
#
_symmetry.space_group_name_H-M   'P 1'
#
loop_
_entity.id
_entity.type
_entity.pdbx_description
1 polymer ?
#
loop_
_entity_poly.entity_id
_entity_poly.type
_entity_poly.pdbx_seq_one_letter_code
_entity_poly.pdbx_strand_id
1 'polypeptide(L)'
;MKSIKRVNKLLTYFFAFFFEEIKSNIFLFLLFLPIYLFNRKEIIKLKKYPKHVRLRKILESLGPSFIKLGQIFSLRVDLLPEKYLEELSKLQDKGPEVEFEYLKKYLGKKIYAFEFIEPTPIGTGSIAQVHKGILKTG
;
A
#
# COMPACT_ATOMS: atom_id res chain seq x y z
N MET A 1 8.25 16.50 12.07
CA MET A 1 7.05 16.78 11.23
C MET A 1 6.53 15.59 10.41
N LYS A 2 7.36 14.81 9.68
CA LYS A 2 6.89 13.66 8.87
C LYS A 2 6.28 12.49 9.70
N SER A 3 6.80 12.22 10.91
CA SER A 3 6.29 11.13 11.77
C SER A 3 4.87 11.40 12.27
N ILE A 4 4.58 12.61 12.75
CA ILE A 4 3.26 13.02 13.26
C ILE A 4 2.18 12.89 12.17
N LYS A 5 2.48 13.30 10.93
CA LYS A 5 1.57 13.12 9.79
C LYS A 5 1.26 11.64 9.52
N ARG A 6 2.25 10.76 9.70
CA ARG A 6 2.09 9.30 9.51
C ARG A 6 1.29 8.66 10.63
N VAL A 7 1.49 9.08 11.88
CA VAL A 7 0.70 8.63 13.03
C VAL A 7 -0.76 9.03 12.87
N ASN A 8 -1.03 10.29 12.50
CA ASN A 8 -2.40 10.73 12.23
C ASN A 8 -3.07 9.91 11.12
N LYS A 9 -2.33 9.56 10.05
CA LYS A 9 -2.83 8.71 8.97
C LYS A 9 -3.20 7.30 9.45
N LEU A 10 -2.38 6.70 10.31
CA LEU A 10 -2.67 5.39 10.93
C LEU A 10 -3.94 5.45 11.79
N LEU A 11 -4.04 6.48 12.65
CA LEU A 11 -5.21 6.68 13.52
C LEU A 11 -6.49 6.89 12.70
N THR A 12 -6.42 7.65 11.61
CA THR A 12 -7.52 7.84 10.67
C THR A 12 -8.04 6.52 10.11
N TYR A 13 -7.14 5.65 9.64
CA TYR A 13 -7.54 4.38 9.03
C TYR A 13 -8.03 3.36 10.06
N PHE A 14 -7.40 3.32 11.24
CA PHE A 14 -7.89 2.54 12.36
C PHE A 14 -9.34 2.92 12.67
N PHE A 15 -9.61 4.21 12.82
CA PHE A 15 -10.96 4.70 13.09
C PHE A 15 -11.94 4.43 11.94
N ALA A 16 -11.50 4.54 10.68
CA ALA A 16 -12.35 4.21 9.53
C ALA A 16 -12.74 2.72 9.48
N PHE A 17 -11.89 1.84 10.01
CA PHE A 17 -12.15 0.41 10.07
C PHE A 17 -13.03 0.04 11.26
N PHE A 18 -12.70 0.54 12.44
CA PHE A 18 -13.33 0.18 13.72
C PHE A 18 -14.42 1.16 14.20
N PHE A 19 -14.93 2.02 13.32
CA PHE A 19 -15.86 3.07 13.73
C PHE A 19 -17.09 2.55 14.47
N GLU A 20 -17.70 1.48 13.97
CA GLU A 20 -18.95 0.96 14.53
C GLU A 20 -18.68 0.37 15.92
N GLU A 21 -17.55 -0.32 16.07
CA GLU A 21 -17.05 -0.91 17.31
C GLU A 21 -16.63 0.17 18.34
N ILE A 22 -16.10 1.31 17.88
CA ILE A 22 -15.71 2.44 18.73
C ILE A 22 -16.94 3.25 19.16
N LYS A 23 -17.90 3.48 18.25
CA LYS A 23 -19.07 4.32 18.53
C LYS A 23 -19.99 3.69 19.58
N SER A 24 -19.97 2.37 19.75
CA SER A 24 -20.67 1.70 20.84
C SER A 24 -20.10 1.99 22.24
N ASN A 25 -18.89 2.57 22.34
CA ASN A 25 -18.28 2.96 23.61
C ASN A 25 -18.08 4.48 23.67
N ILE A 26 -18.88 5.16 24.50
CA ILE A 26 -18.91 6.63 24.57
C ILE A 26 -17.54 7.24 24.93
N PHE A 27 -16.77 6.60 25.82
CA PHE A 27 -15.46 7.08 26.25
C PHE A 27 -14.45 6.99 25.12
N LEU A 28 -14.36 5.84 24.45
CA LEU A 28 -13.50 5.66 23.29
C LEU A 28 -13.93 6.58 22.14
N PHE A 29 -15.23 6.72 21.90
CA PHE A 29 -15.74 7.62 20.88
C PHE A 29 -15.30 9.07 21.11
N LEU A 30 -15.43 9.58 22.34
CA LEU A 30 -15.00 10.94 22.69
C LEU A 30 -13.49 11.12 22.57
N LEU A 31 -12.68 10.12 22.97
CA LEU A 31 -11.22 10.15 22.85
C LEU A 31 -10.77 10.29 21.38
N PHE A 32 -11.44 9.62 20.45
CA PHE A 32 -11.08 9.60 19.03
C PHE A 32 -11.87 10.62 18.18
N LEU A 33 -12.84 11.34 18.76
CA LEU A 33 -13.67 12.32 18.06
C LEU A 33 -12.87 13.44 17.35
N PRO A 34 -11.80 14.01 17.93
CA PRO A 34 -11.02 15.05 17.26
C PRO A 34 -10.34 14.54 15.98
N ILE A 35 -9.81 13.32 16.02
CA ILE A 35 -9.17 12.65 14.88
C ILE A 35 -10.20 12.37 13.79
N TYR A 36 -11.41 11.95 14.17
CA TYR A 36 -12.52 11.75 13.25
C TYR A 36 -12.92 13.04 12.53
N LEU A 37 -13.13 14.13 13.27
CA LEU A 37 -13.53 15.41 12.70
C LEU A 37 -12.48 15.95 11.72
N PHE A 38 -11.20 15.83 12.09
CA PHE A 38 -10.09 16.26 11.24
C PHE A 38 -10.01 15.47 9.92
N ASN A 39 -10.32 14.17 9.95
CA ASN A 39 -10.17 13.28 8.79
C ASN A 39 -11.50 12.80 8.18
N ARG A 40 -12.61 13.47 8.50
CA ARG A 40 -13.98 13.06 8.13
C ARG A 40 -14.12 12.69 6.65
N LYS A 41 -13.53 13.47 5.74
CA LYS A 41 -13.64 13.25 4.29
C LYS A 41 -13.03 11.91 3.83
N GLU A 42 -11.83 11.59 4.30
CA GLU A 42 -11.15 10.32 4.01
C GLU A 42 -11.94 9.13 4.60
N ILE A 43 -12.42 9.29 5.84
CA ILE A 43 -13.18 8.24 6.55
C ILE A 43 -14.49 7.94 5.83
N ILE A 44 -15.25 8.97 5.43
CA ILE A 44 -16.49 8.83 4.66
C ILE A 44 -16.22 8.17 3.30
N LYS A 45 -15.14 8.57 2.61
CA LYS A 45 -14.75 7.98 1.32
C LYS A 45 -14.47 6.47 1.45
N LEU A 46 -13.76 6.06 2.50
CA LEU A 46 -13.45 4.65 2.76
C LEU A 46 -14.67 3.84 3.20
N LYS A 47 -15.61 4.46 3.92
CA LYS A 47 -16.86 3.81 4.35
C LYS A 47 -17.77 3.39 3.20
N LYS A 48 -17.66 4.00 2.02
CA LYS A 48 -18.41 3.61 0.81
C LYS A 48 -18.08 2.20 0.33
N TYR A 49 -16.92 1.67 0.71
CA TYR A 49 -16.48 0.34 0.31
C TYR A 49 -16.88 -0.73 1.34
N PRO A 50 -17.17 -1.96 0.88
CA PRO A 50 -17.26 -3.14 1.75
C PRO A 50 -16.00 -3.33 2.61
N LYS A 51 -16.12 -3.99 3.77
CA LYS A 51 -15.00 -4.14 4.73
C LYS A 51 -13.73 -4.76 4.11
N HIS A 52 -13.86 -5.76 3.24
CA HIS A 52 -12.74 -6.42 2.55
C HIS A 52 -12.00 -5.45 1.60
N VAL A 53 -12.73 -4.71 0.76
CA VAL A 53 -12.15 -3.68 -0.12
C VAL A 53 -11.52 -2.55 0.68
N ARG A 54 -12.16 -2.15 1.79
CA ARG A 54 -11.65 -1.10 2.68
C ARG A 54 -10.30 -1.48 3.27
N LEU A 55 -10.14 -2.73 3.74
CA LEU A 55 -8.88 -3.23 4.27
C LEU A 55 -7.77 -3.15 3.23
N ARG A 56 -7.99 -3.66 2.02
CA ARG A 56 -7.01 -3.57 0.91
C ARG A 56 -6.57 -2.12 0.66
N LYS A 57 -7.51 -1.20 0.50
CA LYS A 57 -7.23 0.23 0.24
C LYS A 57 -6.46 0.91 1.38
N ILE A 58 -6.73 0.53 2.63
CA ILE A 58 -5.96 0.99 3.79
C ILE A 58 -4.51 0.50 3.69
N LEU A 59 -4.28 -0.78 3.41
CA LEU A 59 -2.94 -1.36 3.28
C LEU A 59 -2.13 -0.68 2.16
N GLU A 60 -2.74 -0.47 0.98
CA GLU A 60 -2.14 0.29 -0.13
C GLU A 60 -1.74 1.71 0.31
N SER A 61 -2.64 2.39 1.01
CA SER A 61 -2.44 3.78 1.46
C SER A 61 -1.37 3.92 2.55
N LEU A 62 -1.15 2.87 3.34
CA LEU A 62 -0.09 2.82 4.36
C LEU A 62 1.30 2.54 3.77
N GLY A 63 1.35 2.01 2.55
CA GLY A 63 2.55 1.87 1.73
C GLY A 63 3.18 0.47 1.77
N PRO A 64 4.41 0.32 1.24
CA PRO A 64 4.96 -0.98 0.85
C PRO A 64 5.02 -2.05 1.94
N SER A 65 5.32 -1.67 3.19
CA SER A 65 5.34 -2.62 4.31
C SER A 65 3.96 -3.24 4.56
N PHE A 66 2.90 -2.45 4.46
CA PHE A 66 1.52 -2.92 4.67
C PHE A 66 0.98 -3.66 3.45
N ILE A 67 1.43 -3.31 2.24
CA ILE A 67 1.18 -4.12 1.04
C ILE A 67 1.75 -5.53 1.23
N LYS A 68 3.01 -5.67 1.68
CA LYS A 68 3.61 -6.97 1.99
C LYS A 68 2.83 -7.75 3.05
N LEU A 69 2.35 -7.09 4.11
CA LEU A 69 1.49 -7.74 5.10
C LEU A 69 0.19 -8.27 4.48
N GLY A 70 -0.45 -7.48 3.61
CA GLY A 70 -1.62 -7.91 2.86
C GLY A 70 -1.36 -9.10 1.93
N GLN A 71 -0.19 -9.13 1.28
CA GLN A 71 0.26 -10.27 0.47
C GLN A 71 0.48 -11.53 1.31
N ILE A 72 1.03 -11.42 2.52
CA ILE A 72 1.19 -12.56 3.43
C ILE A 72 -0.18 -13.07 3.88
N PHE A 73 -1.11 -12.16 4.22
CA PHE A 73 -2.45 -12.55 4.66
C PHE A 73 -3.31 -13.15 3.55
N SER A 74 -3.15 -12.74 2.28
CA SER A 74 -3.90 -13.36 1.18
C SER A 74 -3.55 -14.82 0.92
N LEU A 75 -2.43 -15.31 1.46
CA LEU A 75 -2.01 -16.71 1.38
C LEU A 75 -2.50 -17.58 2.57
N ARG A 76 -3.11 -16.96 3.58
CA ARG A 76 -3.53 -17.62 4.83
C ARG A 76 -5.03 -17.83 4.87
N VAL A 77 -5.49 -18.84 4.13
CA VAL A 77 -6.91 -19.23 4.02
C VAL A 77 -7.56 -19.57 5.36
N ASP A 78 -6.75 -19.91 6.36
CA ASP A 78 -7.15 -20.22 7.72
C ASP A 78 -7.45 -18.99 8.59
N LEU A 79 -7.01 -17.80 8.17
CA LEU A 79 -7.08 -16.57 8.99
C LEU A 79 -8.21 -15.62 8.59
N LEU A 80 -8.64 -15.64 7.33
CA LEU A 80 -9.54 -14.64 6.78
C LEU A 80 -10.66 -15.28 5.93
N PRO A 81 -11.89 -14.73 5.95
CA PRO A 81 -12.95 -15.19 5.06
C PRO A 81 -12.59 -14.99 3.58
N GLU A 82 -13.16 -15.82 2.71
CA GLU A 82 -12.89 -15.85 1.25
C GLU A 82 -12.90 -14.47 0.59
N LYS A 83 -13.91 -13.64 0.86
CA LYS A 83 -14.00 -12.27 0.30
C LYS A 83 -12.82 -11.36 0.65
N TYR A 84 -12.16 -11.59 1.79
CA TYR A 84 -10.95 -10.85 2.15
C TYR A 84 -9.73 -11.39 1.41
N LEU A 85 -9.61 -12.72 1.26
CA LEU A 85 -8.53 -13.35 0.51
C LEU A 85 -8.56 -12.92 -0.96
N GLU A 86 -9.74 -12.94 -1.58
CA GLU A 86 -9.97 -12.48 -2.96
C GLU A 86 -9.63 -11.00 -3.18
N GLU A 87 -9.89 -10.13 -2.20
CA GLU A 87 -9.47 -8.74 -2.32
C GLU A 87 -7.96 -8.60 -2.08
N LEU A 88 -7.42 -9.23 -1.06
CA LEU A 88 -5.99 -9.10 -0.72
C LEU A 88 -5.08 -9.78 -1.75
N SER A 89 -5.57 -10.75 -2.53
CA SER A 89 -4.81 -11.33 -3.65
C SER A 89 -4.50 -10.29 -4.73
N LYS A 90 -5.34 -9.26 -4.90
CA LYS A 90 -5.08 -8.12 -5.80
C LYS A 90 -3.85 -7.29 -5.39
N LEU A 91 -3.36 -7.45 -4.16
CA LEU A 91 -2.10 -6.84 -3.72
C LEU A 91 -0.88 -7.61 -4.22
N GLN A 92 -1.06 -8.84 -4.70
CA GLN A 92 0.00 -9.62 -5.35
C GLN A 92 0.23 -9.16 -6.79
N ASP A 93 -0.77 -8.51 -7.41
CA ASP A 93 -0.65 -7.94 -8.74
C ASP A 93 0.38 -6.80 -8.77
N LYS A 94 1.07 -6.70 -9.92
CA LYS A 94 2.23 -5.85 -10.23
C LYS A 94 2.35 -4.61 -9.33
N GLY A 95 3.49 -4.51 -8.64
CA GLY A 95 3.85 -3.31 -7.89
C GLY A 95 3.87 -2.05 -8.79
N PRO A 96 3.80 -0.85 -8.20
CA PRO A 96 3.79 0.39 -8.98
C PRO A 96 5.04 0.49 -9.86
N GLU A 97 4.83 0.74 -11.15
CA GLU A 97 5.88 1.01 -12.11
C GLU A 97 6.41 2.43 -11.93
N VAL A 98 7.73 2.56 -11.88
CA VAL A 98 8.44 3.83 -11.90
C VAL A 98 9.03 4.03 -13.29
N GLU A 99 8.91 5.24 -13.82
CA GLU A 99 9.47 5.59 -15.12
C GLU A 99 10.98 5.32 -15.17
N PHE A 100 11.43 4.65 -16.22
CA PHE A 100 12.84 4.27 -16.38
C PHE A 100 13.78 5.49 -16.36
N GLU A 101 13.34 6.63 -16.88
CA GLU A 101 14.13 7.88 -16.88
C GLU A 101 14.40 8.40 -15.46
N TYR A 102 13.50 8.16 -14.51
CA TYR A 102 13.73 8.45 -13.10
C TYR A 102 14.79 7.49 -12.52
N LEU A 103 14.70 6.20 -12.85
CA LEU A 103 15.65 5.18 -12.38
C LEU A 103 17.07 5.37 -12.93
N LYS A 104 17.18 5.81 -14.18
CA LYS A 104 18.45 6.11 -14.85
C LYS A 104 19.33 7.08 -14.07
N LYS A 105 18.73 8.04 -13.38
CA LYS A 105 19.42 9.00 -12.49
C LYS A 105 20.12 8.31 -11.32
N TYR A 106 19.58 7.20 -10.82
CA TYR A 106 20.15 6.43 -9.72
C TYR A 106 21.18 5.40 -10.16
N LEU A 107 21.15 4.96 -11.43
CA LEU A 107 22.17 4.08 -12.01
C LEU A 107 23.51 4.82 -12.23
N GLY A 108 23.45 6.14 -12.50
CA GLY A 108 24.64 6.97 -12.70
C GLY A 108 25.57 6.39 -13.79
N LYS A 109 26.87 6.34 -13.52
CA LYS A 109 27.87 5.82 -14.48
C LYS A 109 27.74 4.33 -14.79
N LYS A 110 27.04 3.55 -13.95
CA LYS A 110 26.88 2.10 -14.17
C LYS A 110 26.07 1.78 -15.43
N ILE A 111 25.26 2.74 -15.90
CA ILE A 111 24.49 2.55 -17.14
C ILE A 111 25.38 2.34 -18.37
N TYR A 112 26.60 2.88 -18.36
CA TYR A 112 27.54 2.75 -19.48
C TYR A 112 28.16 1.35 -19.60
N ALA A 113 27.96 0.48 -18.61
CA ALA A 113 28.35 -0.94 -18.66
C ALA A 113 27.37 -1.78 -19.50
N PHE A 114 26.15 -1.28 -19.71
CA PHE A 114 25.14 -1.93 -20.52
C PHE A 114 25.24 -1.45 -21.97
N GLU A 115 25.05 -2.38 -22.90
CA GLU A 115 24.79 -2.09 -24.31
C GLU A 115 23.32 -1.66 -24.47
N PHE A 116 22.41 -2.34 -23.78
CA PHE A 116 20.98 -2.06 -23.82
C PHE A 116 20.31 -2.35 -22.48
N ILE A 117 19.30 -1.56 -22.12
CA ILE A 117 18.38 -1.84 -21.02
C ILE A 117 16.97 -1.56 -21.52
N GLU A 118 16.08 -2.55 -21.42
CA GLU A 118 14.67 -2.43 -21.79
C GLU A 118 13.98 -1.45 -20.84
N PRO A 119 13.45 -0.30 -21.32
CA PRO A 119 12.79 0.68 -20.47
C PRO A 119 11.52 0.14 -19.81
N THR A 120 10.85 -0.81 -20.45
CA THR A 120 9.68 -1.50 -19.87
C THR A 120 10.14 -2.59 -18.90
N PRO A 121 9.70 -2.57 -17.63
CA PRO A 121 10.07 -3.62 -16.68
C PRO A 121 9.43 -4.97 -17.06
N ILE A 122 10.20 -6.05 -16.95
CA ILE A 122 9.69 -7.42 -17.12
C ILE A 122 8.89 -7.88 -15.89
N GLY A 123 9.04 -7.20 -14.76
CA GLY A 123 8.27 -7.45 -13.55
C GLY A 123 8.45 -6.35 -12.51
N THR A 124 7.41 -6.12 -11.72
CA THR A 124 7.43 -5.18 -10.60
C THR A 124 7.01 -5.87 -9.30
N GLY A 125 7.84 -5.71 -8.28
CA GLY A 125 7.53 -6.08 -6.90
C GLY A 125 7.13 -4.86 -6.08
N SER A 126 6.78 -5.06 -4.82
CA SER A 126 6.28 -4.01 -3.92
C SER A 126 7.25 -2.83 -3.68
N ILE A 127 8.56 -3.03 -3.89
CA ILE A 127 9.63 -2.04 -3.64
C ILE A 127 10.73 -2.03 -4.71
N ALA A 128 10.55 -2.76 -5.81
CA ALA A 128 11.58 -2.91 -6.84
C ALA A 128 10.93 -3.27 -8.18
N GLN A 129 11.61 -2.98 -9.28
CA GLN A 129 11.23 -3.45 -10.61
C GLN A 129 12.46 -4.03 -11.31
N VAL A 130 12.22 -5.01 -12.17
CA VAL A 130 13.24 -5.76 -12.89
C VAL A 130 13.18 -5.37 -14.35
N HIS A 131 14.33 -4.99 -14.90
CA HIS A 131 14.50 -4.66 -16.32
C HIS A 131 15.40 -5.68 -16.97
N LYS A 132 15.11 -6.00 -18.23
CA LYS A 132 16.02 -6.78 -19.06
C LYS A 132 17.18 -5.89 -19.51
N GLY A 133 18.40 -6.39 -19.48
CA GLY A 133 19.58 -5.66 -19.95
C GLY A 133 20.59 -6.58 -20.62
N ILE A 134 21.41 -5.99 -21.49
CA ILE A 134 22.53 -6.62 -22.19
C ILE A 134 23.78 -5.85 -21.78
N LEU A 135 24.81 -6.56 -21.30
CA LEU A 135 26.11 -5.96 -21.00
C LEU A 135 26.91 -5.78 -22.29
N LYS A 136 27.82 -4.80 -22.32
CA LYS A 136 28.75 -4.63 -23.45
C LYS A 136 29.68 -5.83 -23.66
N THR A 137 29.79 -6.69 -22.66
CA THR A 137 30.58 -7.92 -22.69
C THR A 137 29.83 -9.13 -23.25
N GLY A 138 28.54 -8.98 -23.57
CA GLY A 138 27.62 -10.12 -23.68
C GLY A 138 27.28 -10.72 -22.33
#